data_AF-A0AB35AJ87-F1
#
_entry.id   AF-A0AB35AJ87-F1
#
_cell.length_a   1.000
_cell.length_b   1.000
_cell.length_c   1.000
_cell.angle_alpha   90.00
_cell.angle_beta   90.00
_cell.angle_gamma   90.00
#
_symmetry.space_group_name_H-M   'P 1'
#
loop_
_entity.id
_entity.type
_entity.pdbx_description
1 polymer ?
#
loop_
_entity_poly.entity_id
_entity_poly.type
_entity_poly.pdbx_seq_one_letter_code
_entity_poly.pdbx_strand_id
1 'polypeptide(L)'
;MTFEALVAWAALALMAGLGCSPARAEGQVNAAYAVYLKGFHVLNAQASYQLQPWGYGGSTQIKPAGLISWFLTMDVTSRVEGKFTPDGNVQPVLFDSGGISRGKHRHVRLEFSNDTPKVTDLQPPETDREPIPDSSLPHTVDTLSGMAHLLHALATTGKCDGTQIVFDGIRLSEMVVHGPTMADIPQGQDEAYAGQALRCDFIGRQLAGFVKDSPNRAKLASPQPGSVWFRKIDGLGLVPVRIEFNHPKLGRVMVVMQHAVAP
;
A
#
# COMPACT_ATOMS: atom_id res chain seq x y z
N MET A 1 -63.72 -14.94 61.46
CA MET A 1 -62.58 -15.88 61.43
C MET A 1 -62.00 -15.84 60.04
N THR A 2 -60.68 -15.76 59.98
CA THR A 2 -59.79 -15.15 58.97
C THR A 2 -59.72 -15.89 57.62
N PHE A 3 -59.75 -15.12 56.52
CA PHE A 3 -59.22 -15.51 55.21
C PHE A 3 -58.01 -14.62 54.93
N GLU A 4 -56.82 -15.22 54.90
CA GLU A 4 -55.56 -14.56 54.52
C GLU A 4 -55.41 -14.58 52.99
N ALA A 5 -55.02 -13.44 52.44
CA ALA A 5 -54.79 -13.22 51.02
C ALA A 5 -53.40 -12.60 50.79
N LEU A 6 -52.80 -13.01 49.66
CA LEU A 6 -51.79 -12.31 48.85
C LEU A 6 -50.36 -12.21 49.42
N VAL A 7 -49.37 -12.55 48.58
CA VAL A 7 -48.54 -11.55 47.88
C VAL A 7 -47.64 -12.26 46.85
N ALA A 8 -47.72 -11.81 45.60
CA ALA A 8 -46.86 -12.18 44.47
C ALA A 8 -45.81 -11.09 44.25
N TRP A 9 -44.55 -11.45 43.95
CA TRP A 9 -43.55 -10.55 43.36
C TRP A 9 -42.73 -11.31 42.30
N ALA A 10 -42.92 -10.93 41.04
CA ALA A 10 -42.03 -11.28 39.93
C ALA A 10 -41.16 -10.06 39.61
N ALA A 11 -39.84 -10.21 39.69
CA ALA A 11 -38.88 -9.18 39.31
C ALA A 11 -38.45 -9.40 37.85
N LEU A 12 -38.74 -8.42 36.98
CA LEU A 12 -38.29 -8.38 35.59
C LEU A 12 -37.02 -7.50 35.52
N ALA A 13 -35.87 -8.11 35.24
CA ALA A 13 -34.61 -7.40 35.06
C ALA A 13 -34.46 -6.89 33.61
N LEU A 14 -34.40 -5.57 33.43
CA LEU A 14 -34.00 -4.93 32.18
C LEU A 14 -32.51 -5.16 31.93
N MET A 15 -32.17 -6.00 30.94
CA MET A 15 -30.83 -5.99 30.35
C MET A 15 -30.77 -4.93 29.25
N ALA A 16 -30.14 -3.80 29.56
CA ALA A 16 -29.78 -2.78 28.58
C ALA A 16 -28.74 -3.35 27.62
N GLY A 17 -29.12 -3.53 26.35
CA GLY A 17 -28.23 -3.95 25.28
C GLY A 17 -27.17 -2.89 25.03
N LEU A 18 -25.92 -3.21 25.34
CA LEU A 18 -24.75 -2.55 24.78
C LEU A 18 -24.73 -2.86 23.28
N GLY A 19 -25.31 -1.96 22.48
CA GLY A 19 -25.24 -2.01 21.03
C GLY A 19 -23.80 -1.80 20.59
N CYS A 20 -23.08 -2.91 20.36
CA CYS A 20 -21.82 -2.90 19.62
C CYS A 20 -22.17 -2.42 18.20
N SER A 21 -21.83 -1.17 17.86
CA SER A 21 -21.97 -0.70 16.49
C SER A 21 -21.06 -1.58 15.62
N PRO A 22 -21.58 -2.29 14.60
CA PRO A 22 -20.72 -3.07 13.74
C PRO A 22 -19.70 -2.12 13.11
N ALA A 23 -18.41 -2.39 13.29
CA ALA A 23 -17.37 -1.70 12.56
C ALA A 23 -17.69 -1.85 11.07
N ARG A 24 -18.08 -0.76 10.42
CA ARG A 24 -18.49 -0.76 9.02
C ARG A 24 -17.24 -1.08 8.21
N ALA A 25 -17.23 -2.22 7.51
CA ALA A 25 -16.16 -2.54 6.58
C ALA A 25 -15.98 -1.37 5.60
N GLU A 26 -14.75 -0.93 5.40
CA GLU A 26 -14.46 0.05 4.36
C GLU A 26 -14.82 -0.57 3.00
N GLY A 27 -15.48 0.22 2.16
CA GLY A 27 -15.88 -0.22 0.82
C GLY A 27 -14.65 -0.62 0.00
N GLN A 28 -14.85 -1.50 -0.98
CA GLN A 28 -13.80 -1.74 -1.97
C GLN A 28 -13.48 -0.42 -2.69
N VAL A 29 -12.20 -0.10 -2.80
CA VAL A 29 -11.72 1.08 -3.51
C VAL A 29 -11.28 0.65 -4.90
N ASN A 30 -11.86 1.27 -5.93
CA ASN A 30 -11.36 1.19 -7.30
C ASN A 30 -10.88 2.57 -7.72
N ALA A 31 -9.58 2.74 -7.91
CA ALA A 31 -8.96 4.03 -8.20
C ALA A 31 -8.08 3.97 -9.45
N ALA A 32 -8.17 5.01 -10.27
CA ALA A 32 -7.31 5.24 -11.42
C ALA A 32 -6.32 6.36 -11.12
N TYR A 33 -5.08 6.18 -11.57
CA TYR A 33 -3.97 7.10 -11.35
C TYR A 33 -3.24 7.38 -12.66
N ALA A 34 -2.82 8.63 -12.81
CA ALA A 34 -1.86 9.05 -13.82
C ALA A 34 -0.47 9.19 -13.18
N VAL A 35 0.54 8.63 -13.82
CA VAL A 35 1.94 8.70 -13.38
C VAL A 35 2.69 9.63 -14.30
N TYR A 36 3.28 10.67 -13.70
CA TYR A 36 4.08 11.67 -14.37
C TYR A 36 5.56 11.49 -14.05
N LEU A 37 6.39 11.58 -15.09
CA LEU A 37 7.83 11.60 -14.96
C LEU A 37 8.37 12.91 -15.52
N LYS A 38 9.02 13.72 -14.67
CA LYS A 38 9.50 15.06 -15.06
C LYS A 38 8.42 15.93 -15.73
N GLY A 39 7.16 15.77 -15.31
CA GLY A 39 6.01 16.51 -15.83
C GLY A 39 5.30 15.88 -17.03
N PHE A 40 5.84 14.80 -17.63
CA PHE A 40 5.18 14.09 -18.72
C PHE A 40 4.33 12.94 -18.19
N HIS A 41 3.06 12.86 -18.59
CA HIS A 41 2.21 11.70 -18.31
C HIS A 41 2.74 10.48 -19.08
N VAL A 42 3.29 9.50 -18.35
CA VAL A 42 3.99 8.35 -18.93
C VAL A 42 3.29 7.02 -18.70
N LEU A 43 2.53 6.86 -17.60
CA LEU A 43 1.82 5.62 -17.29
C LEU A 43 0.44 5.91 -16.71
N ASN A 44 -0.51 5.01 -16.99
CA ASN A 44 -1.75 4.86 -16.25
C ASN A 44 -1.60 3.69 -15.27
N ALA A 45 -2.10 3.85 -14.05
CA ALA A 45 -2.21 2.77 -13.08
C ALA A 45 -3.66 2.64 -12.59
N GLN A 46 -4.14 1.42 -12.48
CA GLN A 46 -5.41 1.09 -11.85
C GLN A 46 -5.09 0.31 -10.58
N ALA A 47 -5.77 0.63 -9.49
CA ALA A 47 -5.68 -0.10 -8.23
C ALA A 47 -7.09 -0.47 -7.75
N SER A 48 -7.25 -1.71 -7.34
CA SER A 48 -8.44 -2.19 -6.64
C SER A 48 -8.01 -2.78 -5.30
N TYR A 49 -8.58 -2.35 -4.20
CA TYR A 49 -8.22 -2.90 -2.89
C TYR A 49 -9.37 -2.84 -1.89
N GLN A 50 -9.27 -3.67 -0.87
CA GLN A 50 -10.18 -3.65 0.27
C GLN A 50 -9.39 -3.85 1.56
N LEU A 51 -9.71 -3.02 2.54
CA LEU A 51 -9.19 -3.12 3.91
C LEU A 51 -10.34 -3.56 4.81
N GLN A 52 -10.11 -4.64 5.55
CA GLN A 52 -11.03 -5.14 6.57
C GLN A 52 -10.31 -5.19 7.91
N PRO A 53 -11.02 -5.23 9.05
CA PRO A 53 -10.37 -5.29 10.36
C PRO A 53 -9.41 -6.48 10.54
N TRP A 54 -9.63 -7.57 9.81
CA TRP A 54 -8.82 -8.80 9.90
C TRP A 54 -7.77 -8.95 8.79
N GLY A 55 -7.81 -8.14 7.74
CA GLY A 55 -6.89 -8.29 6.63
C GLY A 55 -7.17 -7.42 5.43
N TYR A 56 -6.41 -7.66 4.38
CA TYR A 56 -6.41 -6.84 3.18
C TYR A 56 -6.17 -7.67 1.93
N GLY A 57 -6.66 -7.15 0.81
CA GLY A 57 -6.38 -7.69 -0.49
C GLY A 57 -6.47 -6.61 -1.54
N GLY A 58 -5.75 -6.78 -2.65
CA GLY A 58 -5.82 -5.85 -3.74
C GLY A 58 -5.10 -6.31 -4.99
N SER A 59 -5.30 -5.55 -6.05
CA SER A 59 -4.63 -5.71 -7.33
C SER A 59 -4.27 -4.37 -7.93
N THR A 60 -3.28 -4.38 -8.82
CA THR A 60 -2.95 -3.23 -9.66
C THR A 60 -2.75 -3.65 -11.10
N GLN A 61 -2.96 -2.71 -12.02
CA GLN A 61 -2.57 -2.85 -13.42
C GLN A 61 -1.93 -1.55 -13.90
N ILE A 62 -0.74 -1.64 -14.49
CA ILE A 62 0.03 -0.48 -14.96
C ILE A 62 0.31 -0.61 -16.45
N LYS A 63 -0.04 0.43 -17.21
CA LYS A 63 0.14 0.51 -18.67
C LYS A 63 0.79 1.83 -19.09
N PRO A 64 1.50 1.89 -20.23
CA PRO A 64 1.97 3.13 -20.84
C PRO A 64 0.82 4.09 -21.14
N ALA A 65 1.12 5.38 -21.07
CA ALA A 65 0.20 6.45 -21.42
C ALA A 65 0.89 7.47 -22.35
N GLY A 66 0.11 8.33 -23.00
CA GLY A 66 0.65 9.40 -23.84
C GLY A 66 1.53 8.90 -25.00
N LEU A 67 2.47 9.75 -25.42
CA LEU A 67 3.34 9.48 -26.57
C LEU A 67 4.31 8.31 -26.36
N ILE A 68 4.64 7.97 -25.10
CA ILE A 68 5.54 6.83 -24.82
C ILE A 68 4.88 5.49 -25.16
N SER A 69 3.55 5.43 -25.21
CA SER A 69 2.81 4.20 -25.59
C SER A 69 3.08 3.72 -27.02
N TRP A 70 3.56 4.60 -27.91
CA TRP A 70 3.93 4.22 -29.28
C TRP A 70 5.27 3.48 -29.38
N PHE A 71 6.12 3.61 -28.36
CA PHE A 71 7.48 3.07 -28.37
C PHE A 71 7.76 2.07 -27.23
N LEU A 72 6.89 2.03 -26.23
CA LEU A 72 7.02 1.17 -25.06
C LEU A 72 5.85 0.21 -24.97
N THR A 73 6.13 -1.09 -25.01
CA THR A 73 5.17 -2.13 -24.61
C THR A 73 5.36 -2.45 -23.14
N MET A 74 4.33 -2.17 -22.34
CA MET A 74 4.28 -2.57 -20.93
C MET A 74 2.83 -2.86 -20.54
N ASP A 75 2.62 -3.92 -19.79
CA ASP A 75 1.34 -4.22 -19.13
C ASP A 75 1.70 -5.11 -17.94
N VAL A 76 1.67 -4.54 -16.75
CA VAL A 76 2.09 -5.22 -15.52
C VAL A 76 0.90 -5.27 -14.59
N THR A 77 0.55 -6.46 -14.15
CA THR A 77 -0.45 -6.70 -13.12
C THR A 77 0.21 -7.15 -11.84
N SER A 78 -0.34 -6.76 -10.69
CA SER A 78 0.06 -7.28 -9.39
C SER A 78 -1.16 -7.64 -8.55
N ARG A 79 -1.02 -8.60 -7.64
CA ARG A 79 -1.99 -8.99 -6.63
C ARG A 79 -1.31 -9.10 -5.28
N VAL A 80 -2.01 -8.72 -4.22
CA VAL A 80 -1.55 -8.86 -2.84
C VAL A 80 -2.68 -9.39 -1.96
N GLU A 81 -2.30 -10.21 -0.98
CA GLU A 81 -3.19 -10.67 0.09
C GLU A 81 -2.42 -10.75 1.40
N GLY A 82 -3.09 -10.39 2.50
CA GLY A 82 -2.53 -10.49 3.84
C GLY A 82 -3.54 -10.25 4.95
N LYS A 83 -3.04 -10.32 6.18
CA LYS A 83 -3.82 -10.16 7.41
C LYS A 83 -3.29 -9.00 8.23
N PHE A 84 -4.12 -8.49 9.13
CA PHE A 84 -3.65 -7.65 10.23
C PHE A 84 -3.48 -8.50 11.48
N THR A 85 -2.37 -8.33 12.18
CA THR A 85 -2.16 -8.92 13.50
C THR A 85 -2.98 -8.15 14.55
N PRO A 86 -3.21 -8.70 15.76
CA PRO A 86 -3.98 -8.01 16.79
C PRO A 86 -3.44 -6.64 17.23
N ASP A 87 -2.13 -6.42 17.06
CA ASP A 87 -1.42 -5.15 17.30
C ASP A 87 -1.46 -4.19 16.09
N GLY A 88 -2.14 -4.55 15.00
CA GLY A 88 -2.35 -3.71 13.82
C GLY A 88 -1.24 -3.75 12.78
N ASN A 89 -0.21 -4.59 12.98
CA ASN A 89 0.83 -4.81 11.98
C ASN A 89 0.31 -5.67 10.82
N VAL A 90 0.98 -5.57 9.66
CA VAL A 90 0.67 -6.43 8.51
C VAL A 90 1.37 -7.77 8.61
N GLN A 91 0.64 -8.82 8.24
CA GLN A 91 1.16 -10.17 8.01
C GLN A 91 0.81 -10.56 6.56
N PRO A 92 1.72 -10.30 5.60
CA PRO A 92 1.51 -10.68 4.21
C PRO A 92 1.35 -12.19 4.05
N VAL A 93 0.59 -12.61 3.05
CA VAL A 93 0.41 -14.03 2.69
C VAL A 93 0.93 -14.27 1.27
N LEU A 94 0.57 -13.40 0.33
CA LEU A 94 0.92 -13.53 -1.07
C LEU A 94 1.19 -12.16 -1.69
N PHE A 95 2.25 -12.07 -2.48
CA PHE A 95 2.43 -11.04 -3.48
C PHE A 95 2.78 -11.69 -4.82
N ASP A 96 2.06 -11.34 -5.87
CA ASP A 96 2.24 -11.88 -7.21
C ASP A 96 2.25 -10.72 -8.19
N SER A 97 3.23 -10.66 -9.09
CA SER A 97 3.28 -9.62 -10.11
C SER A 97 3.91 -10.12 -11.38
N GLY A 98 3.21 -9.91 -12.50
CA GLY A 98 3.68 -10.33 -13.81
C GLY A 98 3.13 -9.51 -14.95
N GLY A 99 3.72 -9.73 -16.13
CA GLY A 99 3.30 -9.13 -17.39
C GLY A 99 4.48 -8.72 -18.27
N ILE A 100 4.24 -7.82 -19.22
CA ILE A 100 5.28 -7.33 -20.12
C ILE A 100 5.95 -6.12 -19.47
N SER A 101 7.27 -6.19 -19.27
CA SER A 101 8.08 -5.09 -18.75
C SER A 101 9.48 -5.14 -19.34
N ARG A 102 10.02 -3.97 -19.73
CA ARG A 102 11.33 -3.84 -20.39
C ARG A 102 11.47 -4.75 -21.62
N GLY A 103 10.39 -4.89 -22.40
CA GLY A 103 10.36 -5.70 -23.62
C GLY A 103 10.37 -7.22 -23.39
N LYS A 104 10.19 -7.71 -22.16
CA LYS A 104 10.13 -9.14 -21.85
C LYS A 104 8.93 -9.46 -20.96
N HIS A 105 8.45 -10.70 -21.04
CA HIS A 105 7.59 -11.24 -19.99
C HIS A 105 8.40 -11.38 -18.72
N ARG A 106 7.87 -10.83 -17.63
CA ARG A 106 8.47 -10.89 -16.32
C ARG A 106 7.43 -11.30 -15.30
N HIS A 107 7.86 -12.04 -14.29
CA HIS A 107 7.02 -12.52 -13.21
C HIS A 107 7.81 -12.60 -11.92
N VAL A 108 7.19 -12.27 -10.79
CA VAL A 108 7.71 -12.49 -9.45
C VAL A 108 6.57 -12.90 -8.54
N ARG A 109 6.77 -13.96 -7.76
CA ARG A 109 5.81 -14.45 -6.78
C ARG A 109 6.50 -14.66 -5.43
N LEU A 110 5.94 -14.04 -4.41
CA LEU A 110 6.37 -14.13 -3.02
C LEU A 110 5.26 -14.79 -2.21
N GLU A 111 5.60 -15.87 -1.53
CA GLU A 111 4.73 -16.51 -0.54
C GLU A 111 5.35 -16.34 0.83
N PHE A 112 4.54 -15.92 1.80
CA PHE A 112 5.01 -15.60 3.14
C PHE A 112 4.61 -16.73 4.09
N SER A 113 5.57 -17.23 4.86
CA SER A 113 5.37 -18.23 5.90
C SER A 113 6.22 -17.87 7.11
N ASN A 114 5.62 -17.89 8.30
CA ASN A 114 6.28 -17.49 9.55
C ASN A 114 6.96 -16.11 9.42
N ASP A 115 6.22 -15.14 8.89
CA ASP A 115 6.68 -13.77 8.61
C ASP A 115 7.94 -13.65 7.75
N THR A 116 8.26 -14.68 6.96
CA THR A 116 9.42 -14.70 6.06
C THR A 116 8.95 -14.91 4.62
N PRO A 117 9.33 -14.04 3.67
CA PRO A 117 9.02 -14.25 2.26
C PRO A 117 9.87 -15.37 1.67
N LYS A 118 9.27 -16.13 0.76
CA LYS A 118 9.95 -17.04 -0.15
C LYS A 118 9.60 -16.65 -1.58
N VAL A 119 10.63 -16.47 -2.41
CA VAL A 119 10.45 -16.30 -3.86
C VAL A 119 10.11 -17.68 -4.44
N THR A 120 8.86 -17.86 -4.86
CA THR A 120 8.37 -19.13 -5.44
C THR A 120 8.38 -19.13 -6.96
N ASP A 121 8.36 -17.94 -7.57
CA ASP A 121 8.60 -17.76 -9.00
C ASP A 121 9.33 -16.44 -9.27
N LEU A 122 10.29 -16.47 -10.19
CA LEU A 122 11.03 -15.28 -10.65
C LEU A 122 11.49 -15.49 -12.08
N GLN A 123 10.84 -14.79 -13.01
CA GLN A 123 11.09 -14.92 -14.44
C GLN A 123 11.36 -13.56 -15.09
N PRO A 124 12.39 -13.44 -15.94
CA PRO A 124 13.55 -14.33 -15.96
C PRO A 124 14.31 -14.25 -14.62
N PRO A 125 15.17 -15.25 -14.30
CA PRO A 125 16.06 -15.15 -13.16
C PRO A 125 16.94 -13.89 -13.21
N GLU A 126 17.12 -13.21 -12.09
CA GLU A 126 17.96 -12.00 -11.97
C GLU A 126 19.34 -12.36 -11.40
N THR A 127 20.27 -12.75 -12.28
CA THR A 127 21.61 -13.26 -11.90
C THR A 127 22.67 -12.16 -11.73
N ASP A 128 22.36 -10.95 -12.15
CA ASP A 128 23.24 -9.77 -12.16
C ASP A 128 23.19 -8.96 -10.86
N ARG A 129 22.60 -9.51 -9.78
CA ARG A 129 22.42 -8.81 -8.50
C ARG A 129 23.34 -9.31 -7.40
N GLU A 130 23.75 -8.38 -6.53
CA GLU A 130 24.34 -8.68 -5.23
C GLU A 130 23.39 -9.60 -4.43
N PRO A 131 23.92 -10.64 -3.77
CA PRO A 131 23.08 -11.55 -2.99
C PRO A 131 22.40 -10.83 -1.83
N ILE A 132 21.20 -11.27 -1.49
CA ILE A 132 20.47 -10.83 -0.30
C ILE A 132 20.66 -11.92 0.75
N PRO A 133 21.21 -11.62 1.94
CA PRO A 133 21.36 -12.61 2.99
C PRO A 133 19.98 -13.10 3.47
N ASP A 134 19.80 -14.42 3.58
CA ASP A 134 18.53 -15.01 4.07
C ASP A 134 18.14 -14.50 5.45
N SER A 135 19.13 -14.17 6.30
CA SER A 135 18.91 -13.58 7.63
C SER A 135 18.28 -12.18 7.59
N SER A 136 18.22 -11.54 6.42
CA SER A 136 17.61 -10.20 6.23
C SER A 136 16.16 -10.25 5.73
N LEU A 137 15.62 -11.45 5.46
CA LEU A 137 14.27 -11.63 4.93
C LEU A 137 13.15 -11.71 6.00
N PRO A 138 13.37 -12.24 7.21
CA PRO A 138 12.31 -12.27 8.23
C PRO A 138 11.75 -10.87 8.53
N HIS A 139 10.44 -10.80 8.75
CA HIS A 139 9.66 -9.59 9.03
C HIS A 139 9.64 -8.52 7.91
N THR A 140 10.10 -8.87 6.71
CA THR A 140 9.93 -8.01 5.53
C THR A 140 8.52 -8.14 4.96
N VAL A 141 8.09 -7.12 4.22
CA VAL A 141 6.79 -7.10 3.53
C VAL A 141 6.99 -6.79 2.06
N ASP A 142 6.02 -7.09 1.20
CA ASP A 142 6.02 -6.57 -0.17
C ASP A 142 5.54 -5.11 -0.24
N THR A 143 5.69 -4.49 -1.41
CA THR A 143 5.38 -3.06 -1.61
C THR A 143 3.90 -2.74 -1.37
N LEU A 144 2.98 -3.61 -1.77
CA LEU A 144 1.54 -3.36 -1.62
C LEU A 144 1.09 -3.64 -0.19
N SER A 145 1.67 -4.65 0.48
CA SER A 145 1.48 -4.86 1.91
C SER A 145 1.99 -3.69 2.75
N GLY A 146 3.11 -3.07 2.37
CA GLY A 146 3.59 -1.84 3.01
C GLY A 146 2.61 -0.67 2.88
N MET A 147 1.97 -0.50 1.72
CA MET A 147 0.91 0.51 1.53
C MET A 147 -0.34 0.16 2.35
N ALA A 148 -0.74 -1.11 2.41
CA ALA A 148 -1.85 -1.56 3.24
C ALA A 148 -1.60 -1.28 4.72
N HIS A 149 -0.38 -1.51 5.21
CA HIS A 149 0.03 -1.15 6.57
C HIS A 149 -0.14 0.35 6.82
N LEU A 150 0.37 1.18 5.93
CA LEU A 150 0.29 2.64 6.04
C LEU A 150 -1.16 3.14 6.08
N LEU A 151 -2.02 2.63 5.19
CA LEU A 151 -3.44 2.98 5.16
C LEU A 151 -4.16 2.52 6.44
N HIS A 152 -3.90 1.29 6.89
CA HIS A 152 -4.50 0.75 8.11
C HIS A 152 -4.07 1.50 9.36
N ALA A 153 -2.77 1.79 9.51
CA ALA A 153 -2.24 2.57 10.62
C ALA A 153 -2.85 3.98 10.66
N LEU A 154 -2.95 4.63 9.50
CA LEU A 154 -3.57 5.96 9.41
C LEU A 154 -5.06 5.92 9.75
N ALA A 155 -5.79 4.89 9.32
CA ALA A 155 -7.22 4.72 9.60
C ALA A 155 -7.52 4.42 11.08
N THR A 156 -6.68 3.61 11.72
CA THR A 156 -6.94 3.11 13.09
C THR A 156 -6.30 3.98 14.17
N THR A 157 -5.13 4.58 13.90
CA THR A 157 -4.36 5.35 14.90
C THR A 157 -4.30 6.83 14.60
N GLY A 158 -4.64 7.24 13.36
CA GLY A 158 -4.45 8.62 12.90
C GLY A 158 -2.97 8.99 12.69
N LYS A 159 -2.05 8.03 12.71
CA LYS A 159 -0.60 8.22 12.54
C LYS A 159 -0.05 7.39 11.39
N CYS A 160 1.08 7.81 10.85
CA CYS A 160 1.85 7.04 9.86
C CYS A 160 3.33 6.89 10.23
N ASP A 161 3.70 7.20 11.48
CA ASP A 161 5.06 6.99 11.96
C ASP A 161 5.42 5.50 11.97
N GLY A 162 6.53 5.15 11.33
CA GLY A 162 6.98 3.77 11.31
C GLY A 162 8.20 3.54 10.45
N THR A 163 8.74 2.32 10.53
CA THR A 163 9.80 1.84 9.65
C THR A 163 9.43 0.45 9.17
N GLN A 164 9.60 0.23 7.87
CA GLN A 164 9.30 -1.05 7.24
C GLN A 164 10.43 -1.44 6.30
N ILE A 165 10.85 -2.71 6.39
CA ILE A 165 11.72 -3.30 5.39
C ILE A 165 10.85 -3.96 4.32
N VAL A 166 11.04 -3.55 3.08
CA VAL A 166 10.29 -4.00 1.91
C VAL A 166 11.17 -4.91 1.06
N PHE A 167 10.66 -6.10 0.75
CA PHE A 167 11.27 -7.05 -0.18
C PHE A 167 10.39 -7.21 -1.41
N ASP A 168 10.92 -6.88 -2.59
CA ASP A 168 10.19 -6.98 -3.88
C ASP A 168 10.50 -8.27 -4.66
N GLY A 169 11.17 -9.22 -4.01
CA GLY A 169 11.67 -10.47 -4.60
C GLY A 169 13.10 -10.41 -5.09
N ILE A 170 13.65 -9.21 -5.34
CA ILE A 170 15.00 -9.05 -5.88
C ILE A 170 15.80 -7.93 -5.21
N ARG A 171 15.17 -7.11 -4.36
CA ARG A 171 15.75 -5.97 -3.64
C ARG A 171 15.16 -5.87 -2.25
N LEU A 172 15.99 -5.50 -1.28
CA LEU A 172 15.54 -5.00 0.02
C LEU A 172 15.61 -3.48 0.03
N SER A 173 14.55 -2.84 0.52
CA SER A 173 14.50 -1.39 0.72
C SER A 173 13.96 -1.07 2.11
N GLU A 174 14.51 -0.06 2.75
CA GLU A 174 13.94 0.52 3.97
C GLU A 174 13.05 1.69 3.60
N MET A 175 11.88 1.74 4.24
CA MET A 175 10.94 2.84 4.17
C MET A 175 10.72 3.36 5.59
N VAL A 176 11.15 4.58 5.87
CA VAL A 176 10.85 5.29 7.12
C VAL A 176 9.77 6.32 6.82
N VAL A 177 8.68 6.32 7.57
CA VAL A 177 7.51 7.20 7.34
C VAL A 177 7.24 8.01 8.60
N HIS A 178 6.80 9.26 8.42
CA HIS A 178 6.50 10.21 9.49
C HIS A 178 5.21 10.98 9.22
N GLY A 179 4.49 11.32 10.30
CA GLY A 179 3.30 12.17 10.28
C GLY A 179 2.01 11.46 10.75
N PRO A 180 0.82 11.91 10.32
CA PRO A 180 0.58 12.88 9.26
C PRO A 180 0.71 14.33 9.71
N THR A 181 0.86 15.24 8.75
CA THR A 181 0.57 16.67 8.91
C THR A 181 -0.59 17.05 8.00
N MET A 182 -1.34 18.11 8.33
CA MET A 182 -2.30 18.69 7.38
C MET A 182 -1.56 19.57 6.38
N ALA A 183 -1.68 19.28 5.09
CA ALA A 183 -1.03 20.05 4.04
C ALA A 183 -1.90 20.10 2.78
N ASP A 184 -1.84 21.19 2.03
CA ASP A 184 -2.51 21.28 0.73
C ASP A 184 -1.96 20.24 -0.25
N ILE A 185 -2.85 19.65 -1.04
CA ILE A 185 -2.48 18.81 -2.18
C ILE A 185 -1.86 19.71 -3.25
N PRO A 186 -0.59 19.50 -3.65
CA PRO A 186 0.02 20.24 -4.74
C PRO A 186 -0.81 20.15 -6.02
N GLN A 187 -1.01 21.30 -6.67
CA GLN A 187 -1.74 21.43 -7.93
C GLN A 187 -0.77 21.65 -9.10
N GLY A 188 -1.21 21.38 -10.32
CA GLY A 188 -0.47 21.66 -11.55
C GLY A 188 -0.33 20.47 -12.50
N GLN A 189 -1.04 19.38 -12.25
CA GLN A 189 -1.32 18.30 -13.19
C GLN A 189 -2.85 18.11 -13.26
N ASP A 190 -3.31 16.97 -13.77
CA ASP A 190 -4.74 16.64 -13.81
C ASP A 190 -5.19 16.08 -12.44
N GLU A 191 -5.01 16.83 -11.34
CA GLU A 191 -5.45 16.41 -10.02
C GLU A 191 -6.98 16.41 -9.88
N ALA A 192 -7.57 15.27 -9.50
CA ALA A 192 -9.02 15.20 -9.24
C ALA A 192 -9.44 15.80 -7.88
N TYR A 193 -8.49 16.08 -7.00
CA TYR A 193 -8.72 16.57 -5.64
C TYR A 193 -7.80 17.75 -5.33
N ALA A 194 -8.35 18.76 -4.64
CA ALA A 194 -7.63 19.97 -4.21
C ALA A 194 -7.86 20.25 -2.72
N GLY A 195 -7.04 21.12 -2.12
CA GLY A 195 -7.14 21.57 -0.71
C GLY A 195 -6.39 20.68 0.30
N GLN A 196 -6.64 20.90 1.59
CA GLN A 196 -5.89 20.27 2.70
C GLN A 196 -6.13 18.77 2.86
N ALA A 197 -5.09 17.94 2.77
CA ALA A 197 -5.12 16.49 2.98
C ALA A 197 -4.16 16.05 4.10
N LEU A 198 -4.31 14.80 4.55
CA LEU A 198 -3.36 14.17 5.47
C LEU A 198 -2.09 13.81 4.70
N ARG A 199 -0.97 14.44 5.02
CA ARG A 199 0.32 14.20 4.37
C ARG A 199 1.22 13.38 5.27
N CYS A 200 1.71 12.26 4.75
CA CYS A 200 2.81 11.50 5.34
C CYS A 200 4.06 11.68 4.50
N ASP A 201 5.16 12.03 5.14
CA ASP A 201 6.48 12.10 4.49
C ASP A 201 7.20 10.78 4.71
N PHE A 202 7.98 10.35 3.72
CA PHE A 202 8.75 9.12 3.80
C PHE A 202 10.16 9.29 3.24
N ILE A 203 11.07 8.44 3.72
CA ILE A 203 12.43 8.29 3.24
C ILE A 203 12.61 6.83 2.83
N GLY A 204 12.91 6.62 1.55
CA GLY A 204 13.24 5.30 1.00
C GLY A 204 14.72 5.16 0.72
N ARG A 205 15.30 3.98 0.98
CA ARG A 205 16.64 3.62 0.47
C ARG A 205 16.75 2.13 0.21
N GLN A 206 17.53 1.76 -0.80
CA GLN A 206 17.82 0.35 -1.06
C GLN A 206 18.90 -0.14 -0.07
N LEU A 207 18.69 -1.32 0.51
CA LEU A 207 19.59 -1.95 1.47
C LEU A 207 20.40 -3.11 0.85
N ALA A 208 19.78 -3.88 -0.05
CA ALA A 208 20.42 -5.04 -0.70
C ALA A 208 19.81 -5.33 -2.08
N GLY A 209 20.37 -6.30 -2.81
CA GLY A 209 19.91 -6.68 -4.16
C GLY A 209 20.27 -5.65 -5.24
N PHE A 210 21.37 -4.91 -5.04
CA PHE A 210 21.89 -3.97 -6.03
C PHE A 210 22.35 -4.73 -7.27
N VAL A 211 22.22 -4.12 -8.45
CA VAL A 211 22.86 -4.67 -9.66
C VAL A 211 24.37 -4.58 -9.47
N LYS A 212 25.08 -5.69 -9.71
CA LYS A 212 26.55 -5.78 -9.65
C LYS A 212 27.17 -4.70 -10.53
N ASP A 213 28.21 -4.05 -10.01
CA ASP A 213 28.97 -3.00 -10.71
C ASP A 213 28.14 -1.80 -11.19
N SER A 214 26.92 -1.62 -10.68
CA SER A 214 26.06 -0.51 -11.07
C SER A 214 26.67 0.82 -10.61
N PRO A 215 26.89 1.80 -11.51
CA PRO A 215 27.39 3.13 -11.13
C PRO A 215 26.40 3.90 -10.25
N ASN A 216 25.15 3.44 -10.18
CA ASN A 216 24.08 4.04 -9.38
C ASN A 216 23.95 3.43 -7.97
N ARG A 217 24.81 2.48 -7.58
CA ARG A 217 24.70 1.78 -6.28
C ARG A 217 24.62 2.75 -5.10
N ALA A 218 25.59 3.67 -5.00
CA ALA A 218 25.62 4.68 -3.93
C ALA A 218 24.38 5.57 -3.93
N LYS A 219 23.89 5.96 -5.12
CA LYS A 219 22.68 6.78 -5.27
C LYS A 219 21.42 6.06 -4.83
N LEU A 220 21.31 4.76 -5.11
CA LEU A 220 20.19 3.91 -4.69
C LEU A 220 20.21 3.63 -3.17
N ALA A 221 21.40 3.53 -2.58
CA ALA A 221 21.57 3.36 -1.12
C ALA A 221 21.37 4.67 -0.33
N SER A 222 21.41 5.81 -1.02
CA SER A 222 21.22 7.12 -0.40
C SER A 222 19.75 7.37 -0.09
N PRO A 223 19.42 7.99 1.07
CA PRO A 223 18.05 8.41 1.41
C PRO A 223 17.36 9.19 0.29
N GLN A 224 16.17 8.76 -0.10
CA GLN A 224 15.32 9.42 -1.09
C GLN A 224 14.02 9.89 -0.41
N PRO A 225 13.80 11.21 -0.28
CA PRO A 225 12.57 11.72 0.30
C PRO A 225 11.40 11.60 -0.68
N GLY A 226 10.21 11.42 -0.11
CA GLY A 226 8.95 11.49 -0.80
C GLY A 226 7.81 11.82 0.15
N SER A 227 6.63 12.00 -0.41
CA SER A 227 5.43 12.40 0.30
C SER A 227 4.21 11.72 -0.32
N VAL A 228 3.23 11.39 0.51
CA VAL A 228 1.92 10.89 0.09
C VAL A 228 0.83 11.69 0.79
N TRP A 229 -0.21 12.07 0.05
CA TRP A 229 -1.38 12.78 0.55
C TRP A 229 -2.58 11.83 0.51
N PHE A 230 -3.31 11.76 1.61
CA PHE A 230 -4.50 10.95 1.78
C PHE A 230 -5.74 11.81 1.97
N ARG A 231 -6.83 11.41 1.33
CA ARG A 231 -8.17 11.95 1.56
C ARG A 231 -9.05 10.86 2.12
N LYS A 232 -9.87 11.22 3.11
CA LYS A 232 -11.04 10.41 3.45
C LYS A 232 -12.14 10.73 2.45
N ILE A 233 -12.60 9.72 1.73
CA ILE A 233 -13.67 9.82 0.74
C ILE A 233 -14.87 9.02 1.25
N ASP A 234 -16.05 9.64 1.19
CA ASP A 234 -17.29 9.01 1.65
C ASP A 234 -17.54 7.70 0.89
N GLY A 235 -17.83 6.63 1.64
CA GLY A 235 -18.03 5.28 1.10
C GLY A 235 -16.74 4.50 0.78
N LEU A 236 -15.59 5.16 0.66
CA LEU A 236 -14.30 4.54 0.29
C LEU A 236 -13.27 4.48 1.43
N GLY A 237 -13.41 5.33 2.45
CA GLY A 237 -12.42 5.42 3.52
C GLY A 237 -11.22 6.28 3.12
N LEU A 238 -10.03 5.97 3.67
CA LEU A 238 -8.80 6.68 3.32
C LEU A 238 -8.23 6.20 1.98
N VAL A 239 -7.97 7.14 1.08
CA VAL A 239 -7.45 6.89 -0.26
C VAL A 239 -6.23 7.78 -0.51
N PRO A 240 -5.10 7.25 -1.03
CA PRO A 240 -3.98 8.07 -1.44
C PRO A 240 -4.39 8.83 -2.70
N VAL A 241 -4.39 10.16 -2.65
CA VAL A 241 -4.78 11.01 -3.79
C VAL A 241 -3.59 11.52 -4.59
N ARG A 242 -2.41 11.55 -3.95
CA ARG A 242 -1.17 11.98 -4.57
C ARG A 242 0.03 11.33 -3.90
N ILE A 243 1.01 10.92 -4.69
CA ILE A 243 2.33 10.49 -4.22
C ILE A 243 3.40 11.24 -5.01
N GLU A 244 4.43 11.75 -4.34
CA GLU A 244 5.59 12.36 -4.97
C GLU A 244 6.89 11.81 -4.39
N PHE A 245 7.87 11.54 -5.25
CA PHE A 245 9.21 11.19 -4.80
C PHE A 245 10.24 11.42 -5.90
N ASN A 246 11.51 11.49 -5.52
CA ASN A 246 12.62 11.50 -6.48
C ASN A 246 13.17 10.09 -6.67
N HIS A 247 13.02 9.54 -7.86
CA HIS A 247 13.65 8.27 -8.21
C HIS A 247 15.11 8.50 -8.66
N PRO A 248 16.11 7.82 -8.07
CA PRO A 248 17.53 8.02 -8.37
C PRO A 248 17.89 8.00 -9.86
N LYS A 249 17.22 7.18 -10.67
CA LYS A 249 17.52 7.07 -12.11
C LYS A 249 16.58 7.89 -13.01
N LEU A 250 15.37 8.17 -12.54
CA LEU A 250 14.31 8.71 -13.40
C LEU A 250 14.05 10.20 -13.12
N GLY A 251 14.39 10.69 -11.92
CA GLY A 251 14.06 12.04 -11.47
C GLY A 251 12.72 12.07 -10.72
N ARG A 252 12.07 13.24 -10.69
CA ARG A 252 10.80 13.44 -9.98
C ARG A 252 9.70 12.60 -10.61
N VAL A 253 9.06 11.76 -9.79
CA VAL A 253 7.89 10.96 -10.10
C VAL A 253 6.71 11.52 -9.32
N MET A 254 5.57 11.66 -9.97
CA MET A 254 4.31 12.03 -9.34
C MET A 254 3.25 11.02 -9.75
N VAL A 255 2.49 10.51 -8.79
CA VAL A 255 1.33 9.65 -9.01
C VAL A 255 0.11 10.44 -8.55
N VAL A 256 -0.85 10.65 -9.43
CA VAL A 256 -1.99 11.53 -9.21
C VAL A 256 -3.28 10.76 -9.45
N MET A 257 -4.16 10.72 -8.45
CA MET A 257 -5.45 10.08 -8.60
C MET A 257 -6.33 10.87 -9.56
N GLN A 258 -6.88 10.17 -10.55
CA GLN A 258 -7.76 10.70 -11.60
C GLN A 258 -9.24 10.55 -11.24
N HIS A 259 -9.60 9.41 -10.65
CA HIS A 259 -10.92 9.17 -10.07
C HIS A 259 -10.85 7.96 -9.15
N ALA A 260 -11.80 7.88 -8.22
CA ALA A 260 -12.06 6.71 -7.41
C ALA A 260 -13.57 6.48 -7.37
N VAL A 261 -13.98 5.22 -7.49
CA VAL A 261 -15.39 4.82 -7.41
C VAL A 261 -15.55 3.70 -6.39
N ALA A 262 -16.63 3.79 -5.61
CA ALA A 262 -17.15 2.64 -4.90
C ALA A 262 -17.72 1.65 -5.94
N PRO A 263 -17.64 0.33 -5.69
CA PRO A 263 -18.25 -0.66 -6.57
C PRO A 263 -19.75 -0.43 -6.78
#